data_AF-A0A920A604-F1
#
_entry.id   AF-A0A920A604-F1
#
_cell.length_a   1.000
_cell.length_b   1.000
_cell.length_c   1.000
_cell.angle_alpha   90.00
_cell.angle_beta   90.00
_cell.angle_gamma   90.00
#
_symmetry.space_group_name_H-M   'P 1'
#
loop_
_entity.id
_entity.type
_entity.pdbx_description
1 polymer ?
#
loop_
_entity_poly.entity_id
_entity_poly.type
_entity_poly.pdbx_seq_one_letter_code
_entity_poly.pdbx_strand_id
1 'polypeptide(L)'
;MMAIEKIVLPIRGYGLWGTLYGYLSLDSDLNTVKGIEYYEHKETPGLGGEVDNPNWKSDWNGKRIYSNDGSVGLYVTKGPSSTEYEIDGISGATLTTNGVTNMIKYWLGDNGYGPVIKNLGEEIKNI
;
A
#
# COMPACT_ATOMS: atom_id res chain seq x y z
N MET A 1 -24.56 3.74 -16.42
CA MET A 1 -24.10 2.53 -15.70
C MET A 1 -23.20 3.02 -14.57
N MET A 2 -23.41 2.63 -13.31
CA MET A 2 -22.49 3.00 -12.23
C MET A 2 -21.25 2.10 -12.35
N ALA A 3 -20.10 2.68 -12.68
CA ALA A 3 -18.82 1.98 -12.67
C ALA A 3 -18.17 2.16 -11.29
N ILE A 4 -17.45 1.15 -10.81
CA ILE A 4 -16.62 1.30 -9.61
C ILE A 4 -15.50 2.28 -9.97
N GLU A 5 -15.44 3.41 -9.29
CA GLU A 5 -14.37 4.39 -9.49
C GLU A 5 -13.12 4.04 -8.66
N LYS A 6 -13.32 3.64 -7.40
CA LYS A 6 -12.25 3.30 -6.45
C LYS A 6 -12.70 2.30 -5.42
N ILE A 7 -11.75 1.57 -4.84
CA ILE A 7 -11.96 0.71 -3.67
C ILE A 7 -11.05 1.17 -2.54
N VAL A 8 -11.58 1.17 -1.31
CA VAL A 8 -10.81 1.54 -0.10
C VAL A 8 -10.74 0.33 0.80
N LEU A 9 -9.52 -0.11 1.10
CA LEU A 9 -9.21 -1.31 1.85
C LEU A 9 -8.64 -0.93 3.22
N PRO A 10 -9.24 -1.34 4.34
CA PRO A 10 -8.62 -1.18 5.65
C PRO A 10 -7.42 -2.12 5.75
N ILE A 11 -6.28 -1.57 6.16
CA ILE A 11 -5.01 -2.29 6.34
C ILE A 11 -4.44 -1.99 7.72
N ARG A 12 -3.69 -2.96 8.26
CA ARG A 12 -2.92 -2.79 9.49
C ARG A 12 -1.71 -3.71 9.54
N GLY A 13 -0.66 -3.30 10.23
CA GLY A 13 0.55 -4.09 10.37
C GLY A 13 1.50 -3.51 11.39
N TYR A 14 2.46 -4.31 11.86
CA TYR A 14 3.46 -3.85 12.81
C TYR A 14 4.53 -2.98 12.12
N GLY A 15 4.76 -1.79 12.69
CA GLY A 15 5.94 -0.96 12.46
C GLY A 15 7.04 -1.29 13.46
N LEU A 16 7.77 -0.29 13.94
CA LEU A 16 8.80 -0.50 14.97
C LEU A 16 8.20 -0.57 16.38
N TRP A 17 7.37 0.41 16.75
CA TRP A 17 6.89 0.57 18.14
C TRP A 17 5.47 0.08 18.35
N GLY A 18 4.71 -0.12 17.27
CA GLY A 18 3.34 -0.60 17.37
C GLY A 18 2.71 -0.90 16.02
N THR A 19 1.40 -1.15 16.07
CA THR A 19 0.60 -1.37 14.88
C THR A 19 0.30 -0.02 14.22
N LEU A 20 0.52 0.06 12.91
CA LEU A 20 -0.06 1.08 12.06
C LEU A 20 -1.43 0.61 11.59
N TYR A 21 -2.43 1.49 11.66
CA TYR A 21 -3.77 1.27 11.14
C TYR A 21 -4.08 2.32 10.09
N GLY A 22 -4.61 1.88 8.96
CA GLY A 22 -4.83 2.77 7.83
C GLY A 22 -5.75 2.23 6.77
N TYR A 23 -5.79 2.95 5.66
CA TYR A 23 -6.53 2.63 4.47
C TYR A 23 -5.60 2.69 3.26
N LEU A 24 -5.76 1.74 2.34
CA LEU A 24 -5.18 1.78 1.01
C LEU A 24 -6.31 1.94 -0.01
N SER A 25 -6.19 2.93 -0.87
CA SER A 25 -7.17 3.15 -1.95
C SER A 25 -6.62 2.68 -3.29
N LEU A 26 -7.43 1.96 -4.04
CA LEU A 26 -7.12 1.42 -5.37
C LEU A 26 -8.01 2.07 -6.42
N ASP A 27 -7.49 2.20 -7.63
CA ASP A 27 -8.26 2.59 -8.81
C ASP A 27 -9.23 1.49 -9.24
N SER A 28 -10.07 1.80 -10.22
CA SER A 28 -11.00 0.86 -10.84
C SER A 28 -10.32 -0.35 -11.51
N ASP A 29 -9.02 -0.26 -11.83
CA ASP A 29 -8.23 -1.36 -12.38
C ASP A 29 -7.77 -2.38 -11.33
N LEU A 30 -8.05 -2.10 -10.05
CA LEU A 30 -7.70 -2.92 -8.88
C LEU A 30 -6.20 -3.20 -8.72
N ASN A 31 -5.33 -2.44 -9.38
CA ASN A 31 -3.88 -2.62 -9.35
C ASN A 31 -3.12 -1.31 -9.11
N THR A 32 -3.69 -0.18 -9.53
CA THR A 32 -3.10 1.14 -9.36
C THR A 32 -3.51 1.73 -8.02
N VAL A 33 -2.54 2.12 -7.20
CA VAL A 33 -2.76 2.78 -5.93
C VAL A 33 -3.19 4.23 -6.17
N LYS A 34 -4.20 4.70 -5.43
CA LYS A 34 -4.63 6.10 -5.40
C LYS A 34 -4.17 6.86 -4.17
N GLY A 35 -3.75 6.15 -3.14
CA GLY A 35 -3.19 6.74 -1.93
C GLY A 35 -3.28 5.81 -0.74
N ILE A 36 -2.53 6.16 0.29
CA ILE A 36 -2.50 5.51 1.60
C ILE A 36 -2.75 6.57 2.67
N GLU A 37 -3.46 6.19 3.73
CA GLU A 37 -3.69 7.05 4.89
C GLU A 37 -3.59 6.24 6.17
N TYR A 38 -2.88 6.75 7.18
CA TYR A 38 -2.85 6.17 8.52
C TYR A 38 -3.68 7.03 9.46
N TYR A 39 -4.49 6.40 10.30
CA TYR A 39 -5.29 7.11 11.30
C TYR A 39 -4.85 6.80 12.74
N GLU A 40 -4.04 5.76 12.94
CA GLU A 40 -3.48 5.43 14.24
C GLU A 40 -2.12 4.73 14.08
N HIS A 41 -1.10 5.21 14.79
CA HIS A 41 0.18 4.51 14.98
C HIS A 41 0.93 5.05 16.20
N LYS A 42 2.03 4.37 16.57
CA LYS A 42 2.90 4.74 17.70
C LYS A 42 4.34 5.06 17.31
N GLU A 43 4.60 5.20 16.02
CA GLU A 43 5.93 5.49 15.52
C GLU A 43 6.45 6.85 15.99
N THR A 44 7.77 6.99 16.10
CA THR A 44 8.41 8.21 16.61
C THR A 44 8.25 9.38 15.62
N PRO A 45 7.72 10.54 16.03
CA PRO A 45 7.65 11.74 15.18
C PRO A 45 9.03 12.13 14.62
N GLY A 46 9.09 12.51 13.34
CA GLY A 46 10.35 12.84 12.65
C GLY A 46 11.21 11.64 12.22
N LEU A 47 10.78 10.41 12.54
CA LEU A 47 11.36 9.15 12.04
C LEU A 47 10.25 8.31 11.41
N GLY A 48 9.84 7.21 12.05
CA GLY A 48 8.76 6.36 11.54
C GLY A 48 7.41 7.06 11.48
N GLY A 49 7.20 8.13 12.26
CA GLY A 49 5.99 8.96 12.18
C GLY A 49 5.85 9.74 10.87
N GLU A 50 6.90 9.81 10.05
CA GLU A 50 6.82 10.41 8.71
C GLU A 50 5.96 9.60 7.73
N VAL A 51 5.42 8.44 8.15
CA VAL A 51 4.32 7.80 7.42
C VAL A 51 3.09 8.70 7.28
N ASP A 52 2.96 9.72 8.13
CA ASP A 52 1.94 10.77 8.04
C ASP A 52 2.31 11.95 7.15
N ASN A 53 3.56 12.02 6.67
CA ASN A 53 4.02 13.12 5.85
C ASN A 53 3.25 13.17 4.51
N PRO A 54 2.59 14.28 4.17
CA PRO A 54 1.84 14.42 2.92
C PRO A 54 2.68 14.17 1.67
N ASN A 55 3.97 14.54 1.70
CA ASN A 55 4.87 14.31 0.56
C ASN A 55 5.11 12.81 0.36
N TRP A 56 5.44 12.09 1.44
CA TRP A 56 5.64 10.65 1.37
C TRP A 56 4.35 9.91 0.99
N LYS A 57 3.19 10.33 1.51
CA LYS A 57 1.88 9.79 1.10
C LYS A 57 1.59 10.03 -0.39
N SER A 58 2.03 11.17 -0.95
CA SER A 58 1.82 11.49 -2.36
C SER A 58 2.56 10.55 -3.31
N ASP A 59 3.69 9.98 -2.89
CA ASP A 59 4.50 9.04 -3.69
C ASP A 59 3.76 7.73 -3.99
N TRP A 60 2.69 7.43 -3.26
CA TRP A 60 1.89 6.21 -3.45
C TRP A 60 0.95 6.30 -4.65
N ASN A 61 0.50 7.51 -5.00
CA ASN A 61 -0.47 7.67 -6.08
C ASN A 61 0.15 7.29 -7.43
N GLY A 62 -0.52 6.41 -8.16
CA GLY A 62 -0.08 5.91 -9.47
C GLY A 62 0.85 4.69 -9.41
N LYS A 63 1.22 4.21 -8.22
CA LYS A 63 2.08 3.03 -8.06
C LYS A 63 1.29 1.74 -8.32
N ARG A 64 1.96 0.71 -8.83
CA ARG A 64 1.35 -0.59 -9.14
C ARG A 64 1.58 -1.59 -8.02
N ILE A 65 0.60 -2.46 -7.78
CA ILE A 65 0.66 -3.50 -6.75
C ILE A 65 1.31 -4.77 -7.28
N TYR A 66 0.72 -5.33 -8.34
CA TYR A 66 1.01 -6.66 -8.86
C TYR A 66 1.97 -6.59 -10.04
N SER A 67 3.05 -7.37 -9.95
CA SER A 67 3.98 -7.60 -11.06
C SER A 67 3.38 -8.56 -12.09
N ASN A 68 4.09 -8.75 -13.21
CA ASN A 68 3.60 -9.56 -14.34
C ASN A 68 3.33 -11.04 -13.98
N ASP A 69 3.97 -11.55 -12.93
CA ASP A 69 3.77 -12.92 -12.42
C ASP A 69 2.59 -13.02 -11.43
N GLY A 70 1.90 -11.91 -11.17
CA GLY A 70 0.79 -11.82 -10.21
C GLY A 70 1.23 -11.68 -8.75
N SER A 71 2.52 -11.62 -8.46
CA SER A 71 3.01 -11.40 -7.10
C SER A 71 2.89 -9.92 -6.69
N VAL A 72 2.81 -9.66 -5.39
CA VAL A 72 2.82 -8.29 -4.84
C VAL A 72 4.24 -7.72 -4.98
N GLY A 73 4.44 -6.91 -6.02
CA GLY A 73 5.69 -6.22 -6.32
C GLY A 73 5.87 -4.93 -5.51
N LEU A 74 4.78 -4.30 -5.06
CA LEU A 74 4.83 -3.02 -4.34
C LEU A 74 5.57 -3.12 -3.00
N TYR A 75 6.54 -2.22 -2.78
CA TYR A 75 7.28 -2.13 -1.53
C TYR A 75 7.89 -0.74 -1.29
N VAL A 76 8.32 -0.50 -0.05
CA VAL A 76 9.06 0.70 0.34
C VAL A 76 10.55 0.39 0.30
N THR A 77 11.32 1.18 -0.47
CA THR A 77 12.76 0.97 -0.61
C THR A 77 13.53 1.58 0.57
N LYS A 78 14.86 1.38 0.61
CA LYS A 78 15.74 2.08 1.59
C LYS A 78 16.13 3.50 1.17
N GLY A 79 15.87 3.88 -0.09
CA GLY A 79 16.33 5.13 -0.69
C GLY A 79 15.29 5.68 -1.66
N PRO A 80 15.70 6.36 -2.74
CA PRO A 80 14.76 6.84 -3.75
C PRO A 80 14.20 5.66 -4.54
N SER A 81 12.91 5.74 -4.87
CA SER A 81 12.24 4.82 -5.79
C SER A 81 12.75 4.99 -7.21
N SER A 82 12.81 3.88 -7.93
CA SER A 82 13.27 3.82 -9.32
C SER A 82 12.25 3.18 -10.27
N THR A 83 11.24 2.50 -9.72
CA THR A 83 10.22 1.78 -10.49
C THR A 83 8.80 2.15 -10.05
N GLU A 84 7.82 1.68 -10.82
CA GLU A 84 6.39 1.83 -10.51
C GLU A 84 5.92 0.99 -9.31
N TYR A 85 6.75 0.06 -8.82
CA TYR A 85 6.48 -0.80 -7.65
C TYR A 85 7.20 -0.30 -6.39
N GLU A 86 7.89 0.82 -6.46
CA GLU A 86 8.76 1.31 -5.39
C GLU A 86 8.24 2.60 -4.79
N ILE A 87 8.17 2.66 -3.47
CA ILE A 87 7.95 3.87 -2.69
C ILE A 87 9.28 4.30 -2.06
N ASP A 88 9.51 5.61 -1.99
CA ASP A 88 10.68 6.16 -1.32
C ASP A 88 10.75 5.72 0.14
N GLY A 89 11.97 5.40 0.59
CA GLY A 89 12.23 5.12 1.99
C GLY A 89 12.15 6.38 2.86
N ILE A 90 11.71 6.20 4.11
CA ILE A 90 11.81 7.24 5.13
C ILE A 90 13.20 7.13 5.78
N SER A 91 14.01 8.18 5.62
CA SER A 91 15.36 8.24 6.16
C SER A 91 15.37 8.02 7.68
N GLY A 92 16.23 7.13 8.17
CA GLY A 92 16.33 6.80 9.59
C GLY A 92 15.21 5.91 10.15
N ALA A 93 14.23 5.50 9.33
CA ALA A 93 13.06 4.73 9.77
C ALA A 93 12.91 3.37 9.07
N THR A 94 14.02 2.70 8.75
CA THR A 94 14.04 1.43 8.00
C THR A 94 13.15 0.33 8.61
N LEU A 95 13.04 0.24 9.93
CA LEU A 95 12.19 -0.78 10.57
C LEU A 95 10.70 -0.49 10.36
N THR A 96 10.30 0.78 10.44
CA THR A 96 8.93 1.22 10.12
C THR A 96 8.60 0.92 8.67
N THR A 97 9.46 1.30 7.72
CA THR A 97 9.18 1.11 6.28
C THR A 97 9.20 -0.36 5.85
N ASN A 98 10.03 -1.20 6.50
CA ASN A 98 9.94 -2.65 6.35
C ASN A 98 8.59 -3.18 6.86
N GLY A 99 8.11 -2.67 7.99
CA GLY A 99 6.79 -2.98 8.54
C GLY A 99 5.66 -2.66 7.55
N VAL A 100 5.71 -1.47 6.95
CA VAL A 100 4.77 -1.05 5.88
C VAL A 100 4.84 -2.01 4.69
N THR A 101 6.04 -2.36 4.21
CA THR A 101 6.20 -3.32 3.11
C THR A 101 5.56 -4.67 3.42
N ASN A 102 5.81 -5.21 4.63
CA ASN A 102 5.25 -6.48 5.05
C ASN A 102 3.73 -6.44 5.17
N MET A 103 3.19 -5.32 5.68
CA MET A 103 1.75 -5.08 5.75
C MET A 103 1.11 -5.12 4.36
N ILE A 104 1.67 -4.41 3.38
CA ILE A 104 1.18 -4.38 2.00
C ILE A 104 1.22 -5.78 1.38
N LYS A 105 2.34 -6.48 1.51
CA LYS A 105 2.49 -7.85 0.99
C LYS A 105 1.50 -8.83 1.59
N TYR A 106 1.21 -8.71 2.88
CA TYR A 106 0.20 -9.55 3.53
C TYR A 106 -1.21 -9.25 3.02
N TRP A 107 -1.63 -7.98 3.10
CA TRP A 107 -3.01 -7.60 2.77
C TRP A 107 -3.35 -7.73 1.29
N LEU A 108 -2.38 -7.61 0.40
CA LEU A 108 -2.62 -7.72 -1.05
C LEU A 108 -2.23 -9.10 -1.61
N GLY A 109 -1.61 -9.95 -0.79
CA GLY A 109 -1.30 -11.34 -1.13
C GLY A 109 -2.45 -12.31 -0.82
N ASP A 110 -2.15 -13.60 -0.93
CA ASP A 110 -3.12 -14.69 -0.83
C ASP A 110 -3.83 -14.80 0.53
N ASN A 111 -3.21 -14.29 1.58
CA ASN A 111 -3.75 -14.33 2.94
C ASN A 111 -4.63 -13.12 3.30
N GLY A 112 -4.74 -12.14 2.40
CA GLY A 112 -5.50 -10.91 2.59
C GLY A 112 -6.60 -10.75 1.55
N TYR A 113 -6.68 -9.56 0.97
CA TYR A 113 -7.63 -9.20 -0.08
C TYR A 113 -7.26 -9.74 -1.47
N GLY A 114 -6.06 -10.30 -1.67
CA GLY A 114 -5.60 -10.77 -2.98
C GLY A 114 -6.63 -11.64 -3.74
N PRO A 115 -7.20 -12.69 -3.12
CA PRO A 115 -8.24 -13.50 -3.75
C PRO A 115 -9.52 -12.72 -4.08
N VAL A 116 -9.93 -11.80 -3.20
CA VAL A 116 -11.14 -10.98 -3.40
C VAL A 116 -10.94 -9.99 -4.56
N ILE A 117 -9.80 -9.30 -4.59
CA ILE A 117 -9.41 -8.38 -5.65
C ILE A 117 -9.38 -9.10 -7.00
N LYS A 118 -8.80 -10.30 -7.04
CA LYS A 118 -8.75 -11.11 -8.26
C LYS A 118 -10.15 -11.46 -8.77
N ASN A 119 -11.01 -12.01 -7.90
CA ASN A 119 -12.37 -12.40 -8.26
C ASN A 119 -13.19 -11.19 -8.73
N LEU A 120 -13.08 -10.05 -8.02
CA LEU A 120 -13.76 -8.82 -8.42
C LEU A 120 -13.29 -8.31 -9.78
N GLY A 121 -11.99 -8.42 -10.06
CA GLY A 121 -11.44 -8.06 -11.37
C GLY A 121 -11.95 -8.97 -12.50
N GLU A 122 -12.27 -10.23 -12.22
CA GLU A 122 -12.91 -11.14 -13.18
C GLU A 122 -14.38 -10.77 -13.39
N GLU A 123 -15.13 -10.47 -12.32
CA GLU A 123 -16.53 -10.02 -12.40
C GLU A 123 -16.68 -8.74 -13.22
N ILE A 124 -15.84 -7.73 -12.97
CA ILE A 124 -15.86 -6.45 -13.70
C ILE A 124 -15.60 -6.64 -15.20
N LYS A 125 -14.74 -7.58 -15.59
CA LYS A 125 -14.44 -7.86 -17.01
C LYS A 125 -15.57 -8.57 -17.75
N ASN A 126 -16.46 -9.22 -17.01
CA ASN A 126 -17.58 -10.00 -17.55
C ASN A 126 -18.88 -9.19 -17.67
N ILE A 127 -18.85 -7.92 -17.28
CA ILE A 127 -19.95 -6.93 -17.43
C ILE A 127 -19.68 -6.07 -18.68
#